data_AF-A0A524NPL6-F1
#
_entry.id   AF-A0A524NPL6-F1
#
_cell.length_a   1.000
_cell.length_b   1.000
_cell.length_c   1.000
_cell.angle_alpha   90.00
_cell.angle_beta   90.00
_cell.angle_gamma   90.00
#
_symmetry.space_group_name_H-M   'P 1'
#
loop_
_entity.id
_entity.type
_entity.pdbx_description
1 polymer ?
#
loop_
_entity_poly.entity_id
_entity_poly.type
_entity_poly.pdbx_seq_one_letter_code
_entity_poly.pdbx_strand_id
1 'polypeptide(L)'
;MAEVTNKAKSTTPDGERPTLPIDNQKGINTGAIASISTGLHSPMISDAEQRRLFDYISRPKDVKTPAEKVKKRPDGFDYVEGTWMDYQAKQFMPLYKYKLLHTSFEHGWINIIVSLTDKITGNVELGADSARIMVRKDADSPSFRDIIDMGNNLKSALSKAIKNAQSRFGVSADVYQKRESEPTTDERARFEQLIAQVHTISPTRAQMFKEQWAGLGTDWSEFMDKWQVYVDRNKKD
;
A
#
# COMPACT_ATOMS: atom_id res chain seq x y z
N MET A 1 20.39 40.26 -55.90
CA MET A 1 20.20 41.05 -54.66
C MET A 1 20.36 40.10 -53.47
N ALA A 2 20.99 40.63 -52.42
CA ALA A 2 21.74 39.98 -51.35
C ALA A 2 21.13 38.78 -50.60
N GLU A 3 22.03 37.86 -50.25
CA GLU A 3 21.96 36.86 -49.17
C GLU A 3 21.75 37.50 -47.80
N VAL A 4 21.05 36.80 -46.90
CA VAL A 4 21.46 36.68 -45.48
C VAL A 4 21.04 35.30 -44.96
N THR A 5 22.01 34.42 -44.73
CA THR A 5 21.89 33.18 -43.98
C THR A 5 22.31 33.43 -42.53
N ASN A 6 21.43 33.19 -41.57
CA ASN A 6 21.78 33.22 -40.14
C ASN A 6 21.86 31.80 -39.57
N LYS A 7 23.09 31.31 -39.42
CA LYS A 7 23.46 30.15 -38.58
C LYS A 7 23.81 30.66 -37.19
N ALA A 8 23.02 30.33 -36.18
CA ALA A 8 23.40 30.52 -34.78
C ALA A 8 24.05 29.23 -34.25
N LYS A 9 25.36 29.29 -33.98
CA LYS A 9 26.11 28.33 -33.15
C LYS A 9 25.84 28.67 -31.69
N SER A 10 25.39 27.69 -30.91
CA SER A 10 25.31 27.75 -29.46
C SER A 10 26.37 26.80 -28.89
N THR A 11 27.43 27.39 -28.36
CA THR A 11 28.48 26.73 -27.57
C THR A 11 28.26 27.15 -26.12
N THR A 12 27.78 26.23 -25.28
CA THR A 12 27.80 26.41 -23.82
C THR A 12 29.09 25.82 -23.26
N PRO A 13 29.86 26.56 -22.45
CA PRO A 13 31.04 26.05 -21.77
C PRO A 13 30.66 25.26 -20.50
N ASP A 14 31.42 24.20 -20.24
CA ASP A 14 31.39 23.41 -19.01
C ASP A 14 31.70 24.29 -17.79
N GLY A 15 30.67 24.55 -16.99
CA GLY A 15 30.77 25.23 -15.71
C GLY A 15 30.90 24.22 -14.58
N GLU A 16 32.07 24.23 -13.93
CA GLU A 16 32.39 23.49 -12.71
C GLU A 16 31.33 23.72 -11.62
N ARG A 17 30.87 22.63 -10.99
CA ARG A 17 29.95 22.69 -9.85
C ARG A 17 30.73 23.06 -8.59
N PRO A 18 30.34 24.10 -7.84
CA PRO A 18 30.93 24.38 -6.53
C PRO A 18 30.51 23.29 -5.52
N THR A 19 31.51 22.66 -4.90
CA THR A 19 31.35 21.78 -3.75
C THR A 19 31.01 22.62 -2.51
N LEU A 20 29.89 22.30 -1.87
CA LEU A 20 29.52 22.90 -0.58
C LEU A 20 30.34 22.27 0.55
N PRO A 21 30.80 23.06 1.54
CA PRO A 21 31.52 22.54 2.69
C PRO A 21 30.61 21.72 3.61
N ILE A 22 31.10 20.55 3.99
CA ILE A 22 30.49 19.67 5.00
C ILE A 22 30.77 20.28 6.36
N ASP A 23 29.74 20.83 6.99
CA ASP A 23 29.83 21.42 8.32
C ASP A 23 29.75 20.33 9.39
N ASN A 24 30.86 20.15 10.11
CA ASN A 24 31.00 19.26 11.25
C ASN A 24 30.22 19.81 12.46
N GLN A 25 28.99 19.35 12.67
CA GLN A 25 28.27 19.62 13.91
C GLN A 25 28.65 18.61 15.01
N LYS A 26 29.58 19.10 15.83
CA LYS A 26 29.68 19.01 17.30
C LYS A 26 28.76 18.02 18.00
N GLY A 27 29.40 17.13 18.76
CA GLY A 27 28.78 16.21 19.70
C GLY A 27 27.94 16.91 20.78
N ILE A 28 26.87 16.23 21.16
CA ILE A 28 26.12 16.50 22.38
C ILE A 28 26.41 15.32 23.31
N ASN A 29 27.07 15.62 24.41
CA ASN A 29 27.32 14.69 25.48
C ASN A 29 26.22 14.85 26.55
N THR A 30 25.96 13.74 27.25
CA THR A 30 25.35 13.60 28.58
C THR A 30 23.88 13.99 28.80
N GLY A 31 23.09 13.00 29.19
CA GLY A 31 21.83 13.20 29.91
C GLY A 31 21.10 11.89 30.14
N ALA A 32 21.41 11.20 31.24
CA ALA A 32 20.71 10.01 31.69
C ALA A 32 19.19 10.25 31.71
N ILE A 33 18.45 9.50 30.89
CA ILE A 33 16.99 9.45 30.97
C ILE A 33 16.66 8.56 32.15
N ALA A 34 16.43 9.18 33.31
CA ALA A 34 15.78 8.53 34.42
C ALA A 34 14.43 7.99 33.93
N SER A 35 14.31 6.66 33.88
CA SER A 35 13.05 5.99 33.62
C SER A 35 12.12 6.25 34.81
N ILE A 36 11.31 7.31 34.69
CA ILE A 36 10.17 7.53 35.56
C ILE A 36 9.15 6.47 35.16
N SER A 37 9.30 5.28 35.77
CA SER A 37 8.23 4.29 35.87
C SER A 37 7.17 4.85 36.81
N THR A 38 6.39 5.81 36.31
CA THR A 38 5.06 6.07 36.89
C THR A 38 4.24 4.85 36.55
N GLY A 39 4.17 3.92 37.51
CA GLY A 39 3.21 2.82 37.54
C GLY A 39 1.78 3.35 37.62
N LEU A 40 1.34 4.03 36.56
CA LEU A 40 -0.05 4.20 36.24
C LEU A 40 -0.56 2.79 36.00
N HIS A 41 -1.11 2.19 37.05
CA HIS A 41 -2.00 1.05 36.92
C HIS A 41 -3.09 1.47 35.94
N SER A 42 -2.91 1.12 34.66
CA SER A 42 -4.01 1.13 33.71
C SER A 42 -5.14 0.36 34.38
N PRO A 43 -6.32 0.96 34.59
CA PRO A 43 -7.42 0.27 35.24
C PRO A 43 -7.63 -1.05 34.50
N MET A 44 -7.48 -2.16 35.22
CA MET A 44 -7.70 -3.48 34.64
C MET A 44 -9.15 -3.50 34.14
N ILE A 45 -9.32 -3.50 32.82
CA ILE A 45 -10.61 -3.64 32.16
C ILE A 45 -11.21 -4.96 32.66
N SER A 46 -12.43 -4.90 33.19
CA SER A 46 -13.08 -6.10 33.70
C SER A 46 -13.29 -7.15 32.60
N ASP A 47 -13.31 -8.44 32.94
CA ASP A 47 -13.52 -9.51 31.96
C ASP A 47 -14.82 -9.32 31.14
N ALA A 48 -15.86 -8.76 31.75
CA ALA A 48 -17.12 -8.44 31.08
C ALA A 48 -16.94 -7.35 30.02
N GLU A 49 -16.15 -6.31 30.30
CA GLU A 49 -15.84 -5.25 29.35
C GLU A 49 -14.92 -5.74 28.24
N GLN A 50 -13.94 -6.61 28.55
CA GLN A 50 -13.09 -7.24 27.54
C GLN A 50 -13.91 -8.08 26.55
N ARG A 51 -14.87 -8.88 27.04
CA ARG A 51 -15.78 -9.65 26.18
C ARG A 51 -16.64 -8.76 25.29
N ARG A 52 -17.25 -7.71 25.86
CA ARG A 52 -18.03 -6.73 25.07
C ARG A 52 -17.20 -6.06 23.98
N LEU A 53 -15.94 -5.72 24.29
CA LEU A 53 -15.01 -5.13 23.35
C LEU A 53 -14.64 -6.11 22.22
N PHE A 54 -14.36 -7.37 22.59
CA PHE A 54 -14.07 -8.43 21.62
C PHE A 54 -15.25 -8.65 20.67
N ASP A 55 -16.46 -8.81 21.21
CA ASP A 55 -17.68 -9.00 20.43
C ASP A 55 -17.92 -7.81 19.49
N TYR A 56 -17.67 -6.59 19.96
CA TYR A 56 -17.79 -5.39 19.14
C TYR A 56 -16.82 -5.40 17.95
N ILE A 57 -15.56 -5.81 18.17
CA ILE A 57 -14.51 -5.85 17.14
C ILE A 57 -14.73 -7.01 16.16
N SER A 58 -15.23 -8.16 16.62
CA SER A 58 -15.40 -9.35 15.77
C SER A 58 -16.66 -9.30 14.92
N ARG A 59 -17.74 -8.68 15.43
CA ARG A 59 -19.07 -8.63 14.79
C ARG A 59 -19.07 -8.32 13.29
N PRO A 60 -18.28 -7.37 12.75
CA PRO A 60 -18.31 -7.09 11.31
C PRO A 60 -17.87 -8.28 10.45
N LYS A 61 -16.99 -9.15 10.97
CA LYS A 61 -16.46 -10.33 10.26
C LYS A 61 -17.48 -11.45 10.11
N ASP A 62 -18.48 -11.48 10.99
CA ASP A 62 -19.51 -12.53 11.01
C ASP A 62 -20.66 -12.23 10.04
N VAL A 63 -20.74 -11.00 9.52
CA VAL A 63 -21.80 -10.58 8.59
C VAL A 63 -21.38 -10.82 7.15
N LYS A 64 -22.04 -11.76 6.48
CA LYS A 64 -21.82 -12.03 5.06
C LYS A 64 -22.28 -10.87 4.18
N THR A 65 -21.53 -10.59 3.12
CA THR A 65 -21.93 -9.62 2.11
C THR A 65 -23.07 -10.20 1.27
N PRO A 66 -24.23 -9.52 1.15
CA PRO A 66 -25.32 -9.99 0.30
C PRO A 66 -24.88 -10.11 -1.17
N ALA A 67 -25.32 -11.16 -1.86
CA ALA A 67 -24.87 -11.47 -3.21
C ALA A 67 -25.16 -10.34 -4.21
N GLU A 68 -26.29 -9.63 -4.05
CA GLU A 68 -26.68 -8.49 -4.88
C GLU A 68 -25.79 -7.24 -4.67
N LYS A 69 -24.97 -7.22 -3.62
CA LYS A 69 -23.97 -6.17 -3.36
C LYS A 69 -22.60 -6.53 -3.91
N VAL A 70 -22.37 -7.79 -4.23
CA VAL A 70 -21.14 -8.28 -4.86
C VAL A 70 -21.27 -8.13 -6.37
N LYS A 71 -20.36 -7.36 -6.96
CA LYS A 71 -20.29 -7.14 -8.39
C LYS A 71 -19.01 -7.75 -8.94
N LYS A 72 -19.02 -8.16 -10.20
CA LYS A 72 -17.81 -8.61 -10.90
C LYS A 72 -17.19 -7.46 -11.68
N ARG A 73 -15.88 -7.28 -11.54
CA ARG A 73 -15.11 -6.41 -12.42
C ARG A 73 -14.82 -7.11 -13.75
N PRO A 74 -14.48 -6.34 -14.81
CA PRO A 74 -14.05 -6.92 -16.09
C PRO A 74 -12.80 -7.82 -15.99
N ASP A 75 -11.99 -7.65 -14.95
CA ASP A 75 -10.81 -8.47 -14.64
C ASP A 75 -11.18 -9.81 -13.97
N GLY A 76 -12.45 -10.07 -13.71
CA GLY A 76 -12.95 -11.30 -13.09
C GLY A 76 -13.03 -11.27 -11.57
N PHE A 77 -12.49 -10.23 -10.91
CA PHE A 77 -12.49 -10.15 -9.44
C PHE A 77 -13.81 -9.58 -8.90
N ASP A 78 -14.28 -10.19 -7.82
CA ASP A 78 -15.41 -9.68 -7.05
C ASP A 78 -15.05 -8.32 -6.40
N TYR A 79 -16.02 -7.41 -6.32
CA TYR A 79 -15.89 -6.16 -5.59
C TYR A 79 -17.23 -5.71 -5.01
N VAL A 80 -17.15 -4.82 -4.03
CA VAL A 80 -18.30 -4.20 -3.38
C VAL A 80 -18.23 -2.69 -3.56
N GLU A 81 -19.39 -2.08 -3.81
CA GLU A 81 -19.52 -0.64 -3.98
C GLU A 81 -19.14 0.13 -2.72
N GLY A 82 -18.47 1.27 -2.88
CA GLY A 82 -17.98 2.08 -1.75
C GLY A 82 -19.09 2.65 -0.88
N THR A 83 -20.24 2.98 -1.48
CA THR A 83 -21.42 3.46 -0.73
C THR A 83 -21.98 2.41 0.22
N TRP A 84 -21.97 1.13 -0.18
CA TRP A 84 -22.38 0.03 0.68
C TRP A 84 -21.36 -0.24 1.79
N MET A 85 -20.07 -0.26 1.47
CA MET A 85 -19.02 -0.45 2.46
C MET A 85 -19.04 0.67 3.52
N ASP A 86 -19.21 1.92 3.10
CA ASP A 86 -19.36 3.05 4.02
C ASP A 86 -20.61 2.92 4.90
N TYR A 87 -21.76 2.54 4.32
CA TYR A 87 -22.97 2.31 5.09
C TYR A 87 -22.76 1.24 6.17
N GLN A 88 -22.17 0.10 5.82
CA GLN A 88 -21.87 -0.99 6.76
C GLN A 88 -20.84 -0.56 7.81
N ALA A 89 -19.78 0.12 7.42
CA ALA A 89 -18.79 0.66 8.34
C ALA A 89 -19.42 1.60 9.38
N LYS A 90 -20.42 2.41 8.99
CA LYS A 90 -21.17 3.26 9.94
C LYS A 90 -22.07 2.47 10.90
N GLN A 91 -22.59 1.31 10.49
CA GLN A 91 -23.36 0.45 11.39
C GLN A 91 -22.47 -0.20 12.47
N PHE A 92 -21.24 -0.57 12.08
CA PHE A 92 -20.32 -1.25 12.98
C PHE A 92 -19.50 -0.27 13.82
N MET A 93 -18.97 0.77 13.19
CA MET A 93 -18.05 1.76 13.75
C MET A 93 -18.61 3.19 13.53
N PRO A 94 -19.71 3.57 14.19
CA PRO A 94 -20.42 4.83 13.89
C PRO A 94 -19.55 6.09 14.08
N LEU A 95 -18.49 6.01 14.88
CA LEU A 95 -17.57 7.10 15.16
C LEU A 95 -16.21 6.94 14.48
N TYR A 96 -16.14 6.18 13.38
CA TYR A 96 -14.88 6.03 12.66
C TYR A 96 -14.43 7.34 11.99
N LYS A 97 -13.12 7.55 11.95
CA LYS A 97 -12.49 8.67 11.24
C LYS A 97 -11.38 8.13 10.36
N TYR A 98 -11.29 8.60 9.13
CA TYR A 98 -10.09 8.38 8.33
C TYR A 98 -9.20 9.63 8.28
N LYS A 99 -7.89 9.41 8.09
CA LYS A 99 -6.88 10.43 7.87
C LYS A 99 -6.06 10.03 6.66
N LEU A 100 -5.89 10.95 5.71
CA LEU A 100 -4.94 10.79 4.62
C LEU A 100 -3.52 10.85 5.20
N LEU A 101 -2.74 9.79 5.01
CA LEU A 101 -1.36 9.72 5.49
C LEU A 101 -0.37 10.05 4.38
N HIS A 102 -0.63 9.54 3.17
CA HIS A 102 0.31 9.65 2.08
C HIS A 102 -0.40 9.69 0.73
N THR A 103 0.16 10.48 -0.18
CA THR A 103 -0.19 10.53 -1.60
C THR A 103 1.10 10.58 -2.40
N SER A 104 1.32 9.66 -3.34
CA SER A 104 2.41 9.74 -4.32
C SER A 104 1.91 9.59 -5.75
N PHE A 105 2.67 10.14 -6.68
CA PHE A 105 2.42 10.08 -8.12
C PHE A 105 3.64 9.43 -8.77
N GLU A 106 3.50 8.16 -9.17
CA GLU A 106 4.63 7.37 -9.64
C GLU A 106 4.21 6.52 -10.83
N HIS A 107 5.02 6.53 -11.90
CA HIS A 107 4.85 5.67 -13.07
C HIS A 107 3.44 5.68 -13.70
N GLY A 108 2.75 6.83 -13.66
CA GLY A 108 1.38 6.96 -14.18
C GLY A 108 0.29 6.46 -13.23
N TRP A 109 0.62 6.29 -11.95
CA TRP A 109 -0.30 5.90 -10.88
C TRP A 109 -0.34 6.93 -9.78
N ILE A 110 -1.49 7.03 -9.13
CA ILE A 110 -1.69 7.75 -7.88
C ILE A 110 -1.79 6.70 -6.78
N ASN A 111 -0.88 6.72 -5.82
CA ASN A 111 -0.89 5.84 -4.66
C ASN A 111 -1.39 6.64 -3.44
N ILE A 112 -2.36 6.08 -2.71
CA ILE A 112 -2.89 6.71 -1.50
C ILE A 112 -2.84 5.73 -0.33
N ILE A 113 -2.40 6.23 0.82
CA ILE A 113 -2.47 5.53 2.10
C ILE A 113 -3.32 6.35 3.07
N VAL A 114 -4.29 5.70 3.71
CA VAL A 114 -5.15 6.25 4.76
C VAL A 114 -5.04 5.44 6.04
N SER A 115 -5.18 6.09 7.19
CA SER A 115 -5.50 5.40 8.45
C SER A 115 -6.99 5.56 8.72
N LEU A 116 -7.67 4.48 9.07
CA LEU A 116 -9.04 4.50 9.59
C LEU A 116 -8.98 4.13 11.08
N THR A 117 -9.51 5.00 11.92
CA THR A 117 -9.55 4.84 13.37
C THR A 117 -10.99 4.68 13.81
N ASP A 118 -11.30 3.62 14.54
CA ASP A 118 -12.53 3.54 15.30
C ASP A 118 -12.35 4.26 16.65
N LYS A 119 -13.15 5.29 16.89
CA LYS A 119 -13.04 6.10 18.12
C LYS A 119 -13.58 5.40 19.37
N ILE A 120 -14.38 4.35 19.21
CA ILE A 120 -14.93 3.60 20.35
C ILE A 120 -13.85 2.68 20.92
N THR A 121 -13.17 1.92 20.05
CA THR A 121 -12.15 0.94 20.47
C THR A 121 -10.74 1.51 20.49
N GLY A 122 -10.48 2.60 19.76
CA GLY A 122 -9.13 3.12 19.52
C GLY A 122 -8.35 2.34 18.46
N ASN A 123 -8.92 1.28 17.88
CA ASN A 123 -8.26 0.48 16.85
C ASN A 123 -8.01 1.31 15.59
N VAL A 124 -6.87 1.07 14.96
CA VAL A 124 -6.45 1.76 13.74
C VAL A 124 -6.06 0.73 12.70
N GLU A 125 -6.65 0.84 11.51
CA GLU A 125 -6.26 0.05 10.34
C GLU A 125 -5.76 0.96 9.22
N LEU A 126 -4.82 0.44 8.43
CA LEU A 126 -4.27 1.14 7.28
C LEU A 126 -4.89 0.61 5.99
N GLY A 127 -5.32 1.51 5.12
CA GLY A 127 -5.74 1.18 3.76
C GLY A 127 -4.78 1.80 2.76
N ALA A 128 -4.31 1.00 1.82
CA ALA A 128 -3.47 1.45 0.72
C ALA A 128 -4.05 0.96 -0.60
N ASP A 129 -4.15 1.85 -1.59
CA ASP A 129 -4.58 1.49 -2.93
C ASP A 129 -4.12 2.53 -3.96
N SER A 130 -4.32 2.20 -5.24
CA SER A 130 -3.83 2.97 -6.37
C SER A 130 -4.89 3.16 -7.47
N ALA A 131 -4.78 4.27 -8.18
CA ALA A 131 -5.53 4.52 -9.41
C ALA A 131 -4.62 4.95 -10.55
N ARG A 132 -4.87 4.40 -11.74
CA ARG A 132 -4.14 4.76 -12.95
C ARG A 132 -4.54 6.17 -13.39
N ILE A 133 -3.57 6.99 -13.74
CA ILE A 133 -3.80 8.31 -14.31
C ILE A 133 -4.29 8.12 -15.75
N MET A 134 -5.55 8.49 -15.98
CA MET A 134 -6.16 8.43 -17.31
C MET A 134 -5.70 9.63 -18.15
N VAL A 135 -5.03 9.33 -19.26
CA VAL A 135 -4.57 10.30 -20.27
C VAL A 135 -5.33 10.10 -21.58
N ARG A 136 -5.36 11.13 -22.44
CA ARG A 136 -5.98 11.03 -23.76
C ARG A 136 -5.26 9.98 -24.64
N LYS A 137 -6.01 9.33 -25.52
CA LYS A 137 -5.51 8.21 -26.35
C LYS A 137 -4.60 8.67 -27.50
N ASP A 138 -4.72 9.91 -27.92
CA ASP A 138 -4.02 10.55 -29.04
C ASP A 138 -2.70 11.22 -28.61
N ALA A 139 -2.33 11.16 -27.33
CA ALA A 139 -1.09 11.74 -26.84
C ALA A 139 0.08 10.75 -27.00
N ASP A 140 0.91 10.95 -28.02
CA ASP A 140 2.13 10.15 -28.26
C ASP A 140 3.17 10.29 -27.14
N SER A 141 3.16 11.42 -26.43
CA SER A 141 4.02 11.68 -25.26
C SER A 141 3.21 12.44 -24.20
N PRO A 142 2.48 11.73 -23.34
CA PRO A 142 1.53 12.33 -22.42
C PRO A 142 2.21 13.31 -21.46
N SER A 143 1.71 14.54 -21.44
CA SER A 143 2.08 15.58 -20.49
C SER A 143 0.97 15.76 -19.44
N PHE A 144 1.23 16.60 -18.43
CA PHE A 144 0.21 16.95 -17.43
C PHE A 144 -1.08 17.53 -18.06
N ARG A 145 -0.98 18.16 -19.24
CA ARG A 145 -2.14 18.73 -19.96
C ARG A 145 -3.04 17.69 -20.60
N ASP A 146 -2.51 16.48 -20.80
CA ASP A 146 -3.21 15.37 -21.47
C ASP A 146 -3.98 14.49 -20.49
N ILE A 147 -3.92 14.81 -19.19
CA ILE A 147 -4.66 14.13 -18.14
C ILE A 147 -6.14 14.50 -18.26
N ILE A 148 -7.00 13.50 -18.44
CA ILE A 148 -8.44 13.69 -18.66
C ILE A 148 -9.08 14.33 -17.43
N ASP A 149 -8.83 13.74 -16.26
CA ASP A 149 -9.38 14.22 -14.99
C ASP A 149 -8.55 13.71 -13.81
N MET A 150 -7.64 14.56 -13.31
CA MET A 150 -6.84 14.24 -12.14
C MET A 150 -7.68 14.09 -10.87
N GLY A 151 -8.75 14.89 -10.74
CA GLY A 151 -9.60 14.89 -9.56
C GLY A 151 -10.33 13.56 -9.39
N ASN A 152 -10.87 13.01 -10.48
CA ASN A 152 -11.52 11.69 -10.46
C ASN A 152 -10.52 10.55 -10.23
N ASN A 153 -9.31 10.64 -10.78
CA ASN A 153 -8.26 9.64 -10.49
C ASN A 153 -7.88 9.66 -8.99
N LEU A 154 -7.70 10.84 -8.40
CA LEU A 154 -7.38 11.00 -6.98
C LEU A 154 -8.52 10.48 -6.08
N LYS A 155 -9.77 10.85 -6.38
CA LYS A 155 -10.96 10.37 -5.66
C LYS A 155 -11.09 8.84 -5.76
N SER A 156 -10.78 8.27 -6.92
CA SER A 156 -10.79 6.82 -7.14
C SER A 156 -9.77 6.12 -6.25
N ALA A 157 -8.50 6.57 -6.26
CA ALA A 157 -7.46 6.02 -5.39
C ALA A 157 -7.84 6.13 -3.91
N LEU A 158 -8.35 7.29 -3.49
CA LEU A 158 -8.74 7.54 -2.11
C LEU A 158 -9.89 6.64 -1.68
N SER A 159 -10.92 6.53 -2.51
CA SER A 159 -12.09 5.70 -2.21
C SER A 159 -11.70 4.23 -2.09
N LYS A 160 -10.80 3.74 -2.93
CA LYS A 160 -10.28 2.38 -2.82
C LYS A 160 -9.44 2.17 -1.56
N ALA A 161 -8.56 3.11 -1.21
CA ALA A 161 -7.78 3.04 0.02
C ALA A 161 -8.67 3.02 1.27
N ILE A 162 -9.73 3.84 1.31
CA ILE A 162 -10.72 3.81 2.41
C ILE A 162 -11.43 2.46 2.48
N LYS A 163 -11.88 1.91 1.35
CA LYS A 163 -12.50 0.57 1.30
C LYS A 163 -11.56 -0.52 1.80
N ASN A 164 -10.27 -0.44 1.45
CA ASN A 164 -9.24 -1.37 1.94
C ASN A 164 -9.08 -1.26 3.46
N ALA A 165 -9.07 -0.06 4.02
CA ALA A 165 -9.04 0.13 5.48
C ALA A 165 -10.32 -0.44 6.14
N GLN A 166 -11.51 -0.17 5.58
CA GLN A 166 -12.79 -0.69 6.08
C GLN A 166 -12.84 -2.22 6.06
N SER A 167 -12.30 -2.86 5.02
CA SER A 167 -12.30 -4.32 4.93
C SER A 167 -11.43 -4.98 5.98
N ARG A 168 -10.35 -4.32 6.44
CA ARG A 168 -9.52 -4.82 7.56
C ARG A 168 -10.25 -4.84 8.89
N PHE A 169 -11.19 -3.90 9.09
CA PHE A 169 -12.15 -3.94 10.21
C PHE A 169 -13.23 -5.00 10.07
N GLY A 170 -13.22 -5.82 9.01
CA GLY A 170 -14.15 -6.93 8.80
C GLY A 170 -15.29 -6.62 7.83
N VAL A 171 -15.45 -5.37 7.39
CA VAL A 171 -16.54 -5.00 6.47
C VAL A 171 -16.33 -5.66 5.10
N SER A 172 -17.26 -6.55 4.72
CA SER A 172 -17.14 -7.36 3.50
C SER A 172 -15.83 -8.16 3.44
N ALA A 173 -15.34 -8.63 4.59
CA ALA A 173 -14.16 -9.48 4.65
C ALA A 173 -14.33 -10.79 3.85
N ASP A 174 -15.56 -11.29 3.74
CA ASP A 174 -15.91 -12.43 2.90
C ASP A 174 -15.69 -12.20 1.40
N VAL A 175 -15.50 -10.95 0.94
CA VAL A 175 -15.16 -10.61 -0.45
C VAL A 175 -13.69 -10.21 -0.57
N TYR A 176 -13.19 -9.37 0.34
CA TYR A 176 -11.85 -8.78 0.21
C TYR A 176 -10.73 -9.52 0.96
N GLN A 177 -11.08 -10.31 1.98
CA GLN A 177 -10.15 -11.17 2.71
C GLN A 177 -10.30 -12.63 2.29
N LYS A 178 -10.97 -12.89 1.16
CA LYS A 178 -10.84 -14.17 0.47
C LYS A 178 -9.36 -14.38 0.18
N ARG A 179 -8.73 -15.29 0.91
CA ARG A 179 -7.45 -15.85 0.55
C ARG A 179 -7.70 -16.77 -0.66
N GLU A 180 -7.85 -16.18 -1.84
CA GLU A 180 -7.80 -16.90 -3.12
C GLU A 180 -6.50 -16.42 -3.79
N SER A 181 -5.54 -17.25 -4.19
CA SER A 181 -5.56 -18.66 -4.56
C SER A 181 -4.17 -19.28 -4.35
N GLU A 182 -4.08 -20.60 -4.22
CA GLU A 182 -2.84 -21.28 -4.60
C GLU A 182 -2.58 -20.92 -6.07
N PRO A 183 -1.40 -20.36 -6.43
CA PRO A 183 -1.09 -20.05 -7.81
C PRO A 183 -1.25 -21.33 -8.63
N THR A 184 -2.02 -21.27 -9.71
CA THR A 184 -2.07 -22.39 -10.65
C THR A 184 -0.66 -22.66 -11.18
N THR A 185 -0.39 -23.88 -11.64
CA THR A 185 0.93 -24.26 -12.17
C THR A 185 1.40 -23.29 -13.26
N ASP A 186 0.47 -22.82 -14.09
CA ASP A 186 0.75 -21.86 -15.17
C ASP A 186 1.05 -20.44 -14.65
N GLU A 187 0.34 -19.97 -13.62
CA GLU A 187 0.62 -18.67 -12.98
C GLU A 187 1.97 -18.70 -12.25
N ARG A 188 2.29 -19.82 -11.61
CA ARG A 188 3.58 -20.03 -10.95
C ARG A 188 4.73 -20.02 -11.97
N ALA A 189 4.57 -20.74 -13.08
CA ALA A 189 5.54 -20.74 -14.17
C ALA A 189 5.73 -19.34 -14.77
N ARG A 190 4.64 -18.59 -14.99
CA ARG A 190 4.73 -17.19 -15.46
C ARG A 190 5.44 -16.28 -14.45
N PHE A 191 5.18 -16.45 -13.16
CA PHE A 191 5.82 -15.66 -12.11
C PHE A 191 7.32 -15.95 -12.01
N GLU A 192 7.72 -17.23 -12.04
CA GLU A 192 9.12 -17.66 -12.07
C GLU A 192 9.83 -17.15 -13.33
N GLN A 193 9.15 -17.18 -14.48
CA GLN A 193 9.68 -16.64 -15.74
C GLN A 193 9.85 -15.11 -15.69
N LEU A 194 8.93 -14.40 -15.03
CA LEU A 194 9.05 -12.96 -14.79
C LEU A 194 10.23 -12.62 -13.89
N ILE A 195 10.45 -13.40 -12.81
CA ILE A 195 11.61 -13.30 -11.93
C ILE A 195 12.91 -13.49 -12.73
N ALA A 196 12.97 -14.53 -13.58
CA ALA A 196 14.12 -14.82 -14.42
C ALA A 196 14.38 -13.69 -15.44
N GLN A 197 13.34 -13.11 -16.04
CA GLN A 197 13.46 -11.98 -16.96
C GLN A 197 13.96 -10.72 -16.25
N VAL A 198 13.46 -10.41 -15.04
CA VAL A 198 13.94 -9.29 -14.23
C VAL A 198 15.42 -9.47 -13.86
N HIS A 199 15.82 -10.70 -13.52
CA HIS A 199 17.23 -11.04 -13.28
C HIS A 199 18.12 -10.86 -14.53
N THR A 200 17.60 -11.18 -15.71
CA THR A 200 18.32 -11.03 -16.99
C THR A 200 18.45 -9.56 -17.41
N ILE A 201 17.45 -8.72 -17.12
CA ILE A 201 17.40 -7.31 -17.56
C ILE A 201 18.31 -6.41 -16.71
N SER A 202 18.45 -6.66 -15.41
CA SER A 202 19.35 -5.88 -14.56
C SER A 202 19.80 -6.70 -13.35
N PRO A 203 20.93 -7.42 -13.46
CA PRO A 203 21.50 -8.20 -12.36
C PRO A 203 21.70 -7.34 -11.10
N THR A 204 22.09 -6.08 -11.29
CA THR A 204 22.32 -5.10 -10.23
C THR A 204 21.04 -4.72 -9.48
N ARG A 205 19.88 -4.57 -10.16
CA ARG A 205 18.59 -4.32 -9.48
C ARG A 205 18.08 -5.53 -8.72
N ALA A 206 18.28 -6.73 -9.25
CA ALA A 206 17.92 -7.96 -8.56
C ALA A 206 18.78 -8.18 -7.30
N GLN A 207 20.07 -7.82 -7.37
CA GLN A 207 20.98 -7.79 -6.23
C GLN A 207 20.52 -6.76 -5.17
N MET A 208 20.19 -5.53 -5.58
CA MET A 208 19.66 -4.49 -4.69
C MET A 208 18.35 -4.90 -4.02
N PHE A 209 17.45 -5.58 -4.74
CA PHE A 209 16.20 -6.08 -4.16
C PHE A 209 16.46 -7.16 -3.11
N LYS A 210 17.37 -8.10 -3.37
CA LYS A 210 17.82 -9.10 -2.38
C LYS A 210 18.44 -8.45 -1.15
N GLU A 211 19.30 -7.45 -1.34
CA GLU A 211 19.98 -6.74 -0.24
C GLU A 211 19.01 -5.90 0.60
N GLN A 212 18.08 -5.19 -0.04
CA GLN A 212 17.03 -4.44 0.66
C GLN A 212 16.09 -5.36 1.43
N TRP A 213 15.77 -6.53 0.88
CA TRP A 213 14.92 -7.53 1.53
C TRP A 213 15.61 -8.18 2.73
N ALA A 214 16.91 -8.51 2.61
CA ALA A 214 17.73 -8.97 3.73
C ALA A 214 17.85 -7.90 4.83
N GLY A 215 17.94 -6.62 4.45
CA GLY A 215 17.96 -5.47 5.37
C GLY A 215 16.67 -5.27 6.16
N LEU A 216 15.54 -5.84 5.71
CA LEU A 216 14.27 -5.85 6.46
C LEU A 216 14.26 -6.89 7.59
N GLY A 217 15.34 -7.66 7.77
CA GLY A 217 15.48 -8.64 8.86
C GLY A 217 14.70 -9.93 8.64
N THR A 218 14.08 -10.12 7.48
CA THR A 218 13.39 -11.35 7.11
C THR A 218 14.34 -12.31 6.40
N ASP A 219 14.71 -13.39 7.09
CA ASP A 219 15.56 -14.44 6.53
C ASP A 219 14.80 -15.25 5.46
N TRP A 220 15.27 -15.14 4.23
CA TRP A 220 14.73 -15.85 3.07
C TRP A 220 14.79 -17.37 3.24
N SER A 221 15.84 -17.85 3.92
CA SER A 221 16.05 -19.26 4.25
C SER A 221 14.95 -19.74 5.20
N GLU A 222 14.67 -18.97 6.24
CA GLU A 222 13.65 -19.29 7.24
C GLU A 222 12.24 -19.30 6.63
N PHE A 223 11.96 -18.37 5.71
CA PHE A 223 10.69 -18.35 4.97
C PHE A 223 10.56 -19.60 4.07
N MET A 224 11.60 -19.93 3.31
CA MET A 224 11.60 -21.09 2.40
C MET A 224 11.56 -22.42 3.16
N ASP A 225 12.23 -22.54 4.31
CA ASP A 225 12.19 -23.73 5.17
C ASP A 225 10.81 -23.92 5.80
N LYS A 226 10.20 -22.85 6.32
CA LYS A 226 8.82 -22.90 6.85
C LYS A 226 7.82 -23.25 5.74
N TRP A 227 8.06 -22.76 4.54
CA TRP A 227 7.25 -23.08 3.35
C TRP A 227 7.41 -24.54 2.93
N GLN A 228 8.62 -25.08 2.92
CA GLN A 228 8.87 -26.48 2.55
C GLN A 228 8.29 -27.46 3.59
N VAL A 229 8.42 -27.16 4.88
CA VAL A 229 7.76 -27.93 5.96
C VAL A 229 6.23 -27.94 5.81
N TYR A 230 5.65 -26.82 5.36
CA TYR A 230 4.22 -26.73 5.06
C TYR A 230 3.84 -27.58 3.84
N VAL A 231 4.61 -27.52 2.75
CA VAL A 231 4.40 -28.36 1.56
C VAL A 231 4.48 -29.85 1.89
N ASP A 232 5.43 -30.25 2.74
CA ASP A 232 5.64 -31.66 3.07
C ASP A 232 4.58 -32.21 4.02
N ARG A 233 3.99 -31.37 4.90
CA ARG A 233 2.83 -31.75 5.73
C ARG A 233 1.58 -32.03 4.89
N ASN A 234 1.39 -31.28 3.81
CA ASN A 234 0.18 -31.37 2.97
C ASN A 234 0.32 -32.37 1.81
N LYS A 235 1.45 -33.08 1.72
CA LYS A 235 1.67 -34.18 0.76
C LYS A 235 1.39 -35.57 1.34
N LYS A 236 0.93 -35.66 2.60
CA LYS A 236 0.73 -36.94 3.30
C LYS A 236 -0.73 -37.42 3.40
N ASP A 237 -1.65 -36.78 2.68
CA ASP A 237 -2.99 -37.28 2.37
C ASP A 237 -3.09 -37.59 0.87
#